data_AF-A0A1G2WNI1-F1
#
_entry.id   AF-A0A1G2WNI1-F1
#
_cell.length_a   1.000
_cell.length_b   1.000
_cell.length_c   1.000
_cell.angle_alpha   90.00
_cell.angle_beta   90.00
_cell.angle_gamma   90.00
#
_symmetry.space_group_name_H-M   'P 1'
#
loop_
_entity.id
_entity.type
_entity.pdbx_description
1 polymer ?
#
loop_
_entity_poly.entity_id
_entity_poly.type
_entity_poly.pdbx_seq_one_letter_code
_entity_poly.pdbx_strand_id
1 'polypeptide(L)'
;MKLTFLALVIFLAFSTLLEAVPVMPNETAIRGRIEKYCLISSSLLKIEPEMPLCKLVVSVESVEGVKGPNFLKGKEGQSVTLYSKEKQPVELFGKKAQITLEYRGDERGGLFWIKRIEVIE
;
A
#
# COMPACT_ATOMS: atom_id res chain seq x y z
N MET A 1 -1.06 -61.61 -10.61
CA MET A 1 -1.17 -60.44 -11.51
C MET A 1 -2.49 -59.73 -11.20
N LYS A 2 -2.50 -58.39 -11.12
CA LYS A 2 -3.57 -57.48 -10.63
C LYS A 2 -3.29 -56.90 -9.23
N LEU A 3 -2.22 -56.11 -9.12
CA LEU A 3 -1.95 -55.25 -7.96
C LEU A 3 -1.49 -53.86 -8.43
N THR A 4 -2.15 -53.30 -9.45
CA THR A 4 -1.68 -52.06 -10.10
C THR A 4 -2.77 -51.02 -10.36
N PHE A 5 -3.99 -51.20 -9.84
CA PHE A 5 -5.09 -50.27 -10.12
C PHE A 5 -5.55 -49.40 -8.94
N LEU A 6 -5.05 -49.64 -7.72
CA LEU A 6 -5.48 -48.86 -6.54
C LEU A 6 -4.61 -47.63 -6.25
N ALA A 7 -3.44 -47.50 -6.89
CA ALA A 7 -2.51 -46.39 -6.64
C ALA A 7 -2.88 -45.08 -7.35
N LEU A 8 -3.79 -45.11 -8.34
CA LEU A 8 -4.11 -43.94 -9.16
C LEU A 8 -5.15 -43.00 -8.54
N VAL A 9 -5.96 -43.48 -7.59
CA VAL A 9 -7.08 -42.69 -7.03
C VAL A 9 -6.64 -41.78 -5.88
N ILE A 10 -5.54 -42.10 -5.19
CA ILE A 10 -5.09 -41.34 -4.01
C ILE A 10 -4.34 -40.05 -4.39
N PHE A 11 -3.78 -39.97 -5.60
CA PHE A 11 -3.02 -38.79 -6.03
C PHE A 11 -3.87 -37.60 -6.49
N LEU A 12 -5.17 -37.80 -6.74
CA LEU A 12 -6.08 -36.76 -7.24
C LEU A 12 -6.84 -36.01 -6.14
N ALA A 13 -6.71 -36.40 -4.86
CA ALA A 13 -7.43 -35.77 -3.76
C ALA A 13 -6.71 -34.57 -3.12
N PHE A 14 -5.48 -34.25 -3.55
CA PHE A 14 -4.65 -33.18 -2.97
C PHE A 14 -4.53 -31.93 -3.84
N SER A 15 -5.41 -31.74 -4.81
CA SER A 15 -5.61 -30.43 -5.43
C SER A 15 -6.51 -29.57 -4.54
N THR A 16 -6.03 -29.27 -3.32
CA THR A 16 -6.58 -28.13 -2.58
C THR A 16 -6.29 -26.90 -3.44
N LEU A 17 -7.35 -26.39 -4.07
CA LEU A 17 -7.38 -25.03 -4.60
C LEU A 17 -6.81 -24.13 -3.51
N LEU A 18 -5.62 -23.58 -3.73
CA LEU A 18 -5.13 -22.46 -2.94
C LEU A 18 -6.10 -21.31 -3.25
N GLU A 19 -7.18 -21.23 -2.48
CA GLU A 19 -8.00 -20.03 -2.45
C GLU A 19 -7.09 -18.92 -1.96
N ALA A 20 -6.71 -18.04 -2.89
CA ALA A 20 -6.04 -16.80 -2.55
C ALA A 20 -6.98 -16.04 -1.61
N VAL A 21 -6.69 -16.08 -0.31
CA VAL A 21 -7.42 -15.30 0.68
C VAL A 21 -7.31 -13.85 0.23
N PRO A 22 -8.44 -13.17 -0.02
CA PRO A 22 -8.40 -11.79 -0.46
C PRO A 22 -7.68 -10.97 0.60
N VAL A 23 -6.55 -10.38 0.23
CA VAL A 23 -5.83 -9.44 1.09
C VAL A 23 -6.81 -8.31 1.40
N MET A 24 -7.23 -8.21 2.66
CA MET A 24 -8.14 -7.16 3.07
C MET A 24 -7.46 -5.80 2.85
N PRO A 25 -8.11 -4.83 2.17
CA PRO A 25 -7.51 -3.52 1.96
C PRO A 25 -7.29 -2.84 3.31
N ASN A 26 -6.06 -2.36 3.53
CA ASN A 26 -5.65 -1.63 4.72
C ASN A 26 -5.65 -0.14 4.40
N GLU A 27 -6.84 0.42 4.33
CA GLU A 27 -7.09 1.79 3.92
C GLU A 27 -7.19 2.73 5.12
N THR A 28 -6.50 3.86 5.02
CA THR A 28 -6.47 4.90 6.05
C THR A 28 -6.55 6.25 5.36
N ALA A 29 -7.32 7.17 5.92
CA ALA A 29 -7.35 8.55 5.50
C ALA A 29 -6.51 9.40 6.46
N ILE A 30 -5.74 10.32 5.91
CA ILE A 30 -5.04 11.34 6.69
C ILE A 30 -5.44 12.73 6.19
N ARG A 31 -5.43 13.70 7.10
CA ARG A 31 -5.36 15.12 6.74
C ARG A 31 -4.02 15.66 7.14
N GLY A 32 -3.43 16.49 6.30
CA GLY A 32 -2.12 17.05 6.59
C GLY A 32 -1.61 18.00 5.52
N ARG A 33 -0.48 18.64 5.82
CA ARG A 33 0.23 19.53 4.90
C ARG A 33 1.35 18.77 4.19
N ILE A 34 1.42 18.93 2.87
CA ILE A 34 2.45 18.33 2.03
C ILE A 34 3.74 19.16 2.14
N GLU A 35 4.75 18.61 2.81
CA GLU A 35 5.99 19.30 3.13
C GLU A 35 7.09 19.09 2.09
N LYS A 36 7.05 17.98 1.35
CA LYS A 36 8.04 17.66 0.31
C LYS A 36 7.38 16.94 -0.86
N TYR A 37 7.86 17.24 -2.05
CA TYR A 37 7.53 16.55 -3.29
C TYR A 37 8.83 16.13 -3.97
N CYS A 38 8.93 14.87 -4.40
CA CYS A 38 10.04 14.41 -5.23
C CYS A 38 9.63 13.25 -6.14
N LEU A 39 10.32 13.13 -7.28
CA LEU A 39 10.30 11.92 -8.09
C LEU A 39 11.55 11.10 -7.74
N ILE A 40 11.36 9.82 -7.45
CA ILE A 40 12.44 8.88 -7.13
C ILE A 40 12.38 7.68 -8.07
N SER A 41 13.50 6.98 -8.27
CA SER A 41 13.47 5.66 -8.90
C SER A 41 12.96 4.62 -7.90
N SER A 42 12.12 3.69 -8.36
CA SER A 42 11.62 2.55 -7.57
C SER A 42 12.76 1.61 -7.12
N SER A 43 13.91 1.64 -7.78
CA SER A 43 15.11 0.88 -7.38
C SER A 43 15.62 1.28 -6.00
N LEU A 44 15.44 2.55 -5.58
CA LEU A 44 15.76 3.01 -4.23
C LEU A 44 14.90 2.33 -3.14
N LEU A 45 13.75 1.77 -3.54
CA LEU A 45 12.86 0.99 -2.68
C LEU A 45 12.94 -0.51 -2.97
N LYS A 46 13.86 -0.95 -3.84
CA LYS A 46 13.99 -2.34 -4.31
C LYS A 46 12.70 -2.89 -4.96
N ILE A 47 11.98 -2.02 -5.67
CA ILE A 47 10.74 -2.39 -6.38
C ILE A 47 11.06 -2.54 -7.88
N GLU A 48 10.75 -3.71 -8.41
CA GLU A 48 10.87 -4.06 -9.83
C GLU A 48 9.51 -4.06 -10.55
N PRO A 49 9.46 -3.76 -11.86
CA PRO A 49 10.55 -3.21 -12.67
C PRO A 49 10.88 -1.76 -12.28
N GLU A 50 12.09 -1.30 -12.61
CA GLU A 50 12.48 0.09 -12.37
C GLU A 50 11.50 1.09 -13.03
N MET A 51 10.96 2.00 -12.23
CA MET A 51 10.03 3.04 -12.68
C MET A 51 10.13 4.30 -11.81
N PRO A 52 9.78 5.49 -12.33
CA PRO A 52 9.65 6.68 -11.51
C PRO A 52 8.45 6.56 -10.56
N LEU A 53 8.65 6.92 -9.30
CA LEU A 53 7.59 7.03 -8.29
C LEU A 53 7.54 8.45 -7.75
N CYS A 54 6.32 8.96 -7.57
CA CYS A 54 6.11 10.18 -6.81
C CYS A 54 6.20 9.85 -5.32
N LYS A 55 7.04 10.59 -4.59
CA LYS A 55 7.19 10.51 -3.15
C LYS A 55 6.79 11.85 -2.53
N LEU A 56 5.80 11.81 -1.64
CA LEU A 56 5.37 12.93 -0.83
C LEU A 56 5.78 12.71 0.63
N VAL A 57 6.11 13.80 1.32
CA VAL A 57 6.21 13.81 2.78
C VAL A 57 5.12 14.71 3.31
N VAL A 58 4.29 14.20 4.21
CA VAL A 58 3.10 14.90 4.73
C VAL A 58 3.18 14.98 6.23
N SER A 59 3.10 16.20 6.77
CA SER A 59 2.89 16.42 8.20
C SER A 59 1.44 16.15 8.53
N VAL A 60 1.21 15.11 9.33
CA VAL A 60 -0.13 14.58 9.62
C VAL A 60 -0.79 15.40 10.72
N GLU A 61 -1.99 15.93 10.43
CA GLU A 61 -2.83 16.63 11.40
C GLU A 61 -3.86 15.68 12.03
N SER A 62 -4.43 14.76 11.24
CA SER A 62 -5.36 13.75 11.74
C SER A 62 -5.29 12.46 10.93
N VAL A 63 -5.69 11.36 11.57
CA VAL A 63 -5.76 10.02 10.97
C VAL A 63 -7.13 9.40 11.24
N GLU A 64 -7.73 8.82 10.19
CA GLU A 64 -9.00 8.11 10.25
C GLU A 64 -8.86 6.73 9.59
N GLY A 65 -9.33 5.67 10.26
CA GLY A 65 -9.36 4.34 9.67
C GLY A 65 -10.51 4.23 8.66
N VAL A 66 -10.23 3.75 7.45
CA VAL A 66 -11.25 3.60 6.39
C VAL A 66 -11.67 2.13 6.28
N LYS A 67 -10.69 1.23 6.10
CA LYS A 67 -10.94 -0.21 5.97
C LYS A 67 -9.73 -0.99 6.48
N GLY A 68 -9.97 -2.05 7.24
CA GLY A 68 -8.89 -2.86 7.81
C GLY A 68 -8.06 -2.13 8.88
N PRO A 69 -6.88 -2.69 9.23
CA PRO A 69 -5.98 -2.09 10.20
C PRO A 69 -5.50 -0.69 9.79
N ASN A 70 -5.56 0.25 10.73
CA ASN A 70 -5.02 1.59 10.58
C ASN A 70 -3.57 1.63 11.09
N PHE A 71 -2.62 1.49 10.17
CA PHE A 71 -1.18 1.50 10.47
C PHE A 71 -0.61 2.91 10.75
N LEU A 72 -1.40 3.98 10.59
CA LEU A 72 -0.99 5.35 10.90
C LEU A 72 -1.60 5.87 12.20
N LYS A 73 -2.37 5.06 12.93
CA LYS A 73 -2.94 5.46 14.22
C LYS A 73 -1.83 5.94 15.17
N GLY A 74 -1.96 7.14 15.73
CA GLY A 74 -0.95 7.72 16.63
C GLY A 74 0.20 8.45 15.92
N LYS A 75 0.11 8.65 14.60
CA LYS A 75 1.07 9.44 13.80
C LYS A 75 0.69 10.91 13.65
N GLU A 76 -0.34 11.37 14.35
CA GLU A 76 -0.71 12.79 14.43
C GLU A 76 0.47 13.62 14.94
N GLY A 77 0.74 14.76 14.29
CA GLY A 77 1.89 15.62 14.55
C GLY A 77 3.22 15.12 13.99
N GLN A 78 3.25 13.98 13.28
CA GLN A 78 4.47 13.43 12.66
C GLN A 78 4.43 13.53 11.14
N SER A 79 5.61 13.57 10.51
CA SER A 79 5.72 13.48 9.04
C SER A 79 5.71 12.03 8.59
N VAL A 80 4.87 11.71 7.60
CA VAL A 80 4.75 10.38 6.99
C VAL A 80 5.15 10.44 5.52
N THR A 81 5.82 9.40 5.05
CA THR A 81 6.21 9.28 3.63
C THR A 81 5.18 8.46 2.86
N LEU A 82 4.73 9.01 1.72
CA LEU A 82 3.69 8.45 0.87
C LEU A 82 4.23 8.28 -0.56
N TYR A 83 3.71 7.29 -1.26
CA TYR A 83 4.15 6.95 -2.61
C TYR A 83 2.99 6.86 -3.59
N SER A 84 3.23 7.23 -4.85
CA SER A 84 2.29 7.08 -5.96
C SER A 84 3.03 6.62 -7.20
N LYS A 85 2.43 5.68 -7.94
CA LYS A 85 2.90 5.31 -9.28
C LYS A 85 2.52 6.37 -10.31
N GLU A 86 1.44 7.10 -10.06
CA GLU A 86 0.99 8.21 -10.89
C GLU A 86 1.74 9.48 -10.51
N LYS A 87 2.05 10.30 -11.52
CA LYS A 87 2.64 11.62 -11.30
C LYS A 87 1.58 12.52 -10.65
N GLN A 88 1.93 13.09 -9.50
CA GLN A 88 1.08 14.05 -8.82
C GLN A 88 1.46 15.49 -9.26
N PRO A 89 0.53 16.45 -9.26
CA PRO A 89 0.84 17.85 -9.54
C PRO A 89 1.88 18.40 -8.56
N VAL A 90 2.86 19.17 -9.04
CA VAL A 90 3.91 19.76 -8.18
C VAL A 90 3.33 20.85 -7.28
N GLU A 91 2.23 21.46 -7.72
CA GLU A 91 1.44 22.48 -7.04
C GLU A 91 0.83 22.00 -5.72
N LEU A 92 0.83 20.68 -5.47
CA LEU A 92 0.47 20.10 -4.18
C LEU A 92 1.45 20.47 -3.06
N PHE A 93 2.69 20.82 -3.39
CA PHE A 93 3.67 21.22 -2.39
C PHE A 93 3.16 22.42 -1.56
N GLY A 94 3.22 22.30 -0.23
CA GLY A 94 2.76 23.32 0.72
C GLY A 94 1.25 23.33 0.96
N LYS A 95 0.46 22.60 0.17
CA LYS A 95 -1.00 22.52 0.29
C LYS A 95 -1.43 21.59 1.42
N LYS A 96 -2.61 21.86 1.96
CA LYS A 96 -3.30 20.90 2.83
C LYS A 96 -4.16 19.99 1.98
N ALA A 97 -4.12 18.70 2.30
CA ALA A 97 -4.90 17.70 1.59
C ALA A 97 -5.49 16.67 2.54
N GLN A 98 -6.65 16.15 2.14
CA GLN A 98 -7.15 14.87 2.62
C GLN A 98 -6.64 13.78 1.67
N ILE A 99 -5.98 12.76 2.21
CA ILE A 99 -5.30 11.73 1.44
C ILE A 99 -5.77 10.37 1.91
N THR A 100 -6.36 9.58 1.02
CA THR A 100 -6.66 8.17 1.25
C THR A 100 -5.48 7.33 0.80
N LEU A 101 -5.02 6.48 1.70
CA LEU A 101 -3.82 5.66 1.56
C LEU A 101 -4.18 4.19 1.69
N GLU A 102 -3.39 3.35 1.02
CA GLU A 102 -3.39 1.91 1.23
C GLU A 102 -1.99 1.49 1.69
N TYR A 103 -1.91 0.81 2.83
CA TYR A 103 -0.67 0.19 3.27
C TYR A 103 -0.44 -1.12 2.51
N ARG A 104 0.70 -1.23 1.82
CA ARG A 104 1.14 -2.45 1.15
C ARG A 104 2.46 -2.92 1.73
N GLY A 105 2.45 -4.09 2.37
CA GLY A 105 3.60 -4.67 3.03
C GLY A 105 3.23 -5.95 3.76
N ASP A 106 4.22 -6.52 4.43
CA ASP A 106 4.13 -7.72 5.26
C ASP A 106 4.58 -7.39 6.70
N GLU A 107 4.78 -8.42 7.54
CA GLU A 107 5.26 -8.27 8.92
C GLU A 107 6.66 -7.64 9.03
N ARG A 108 7.43 -7.59 7.94
CA ARG A 108 8.79 -7.03 7.89
C ARG A 108 8.77 -5.55 7.51
N GLY A 109 7.61 -5.01 7.15
CA GLY A 109 7.41 -3.59 6.85
C GLY A 109 6.62 -3.37 5.56
N GLY A 110 6.41 -2.11 5.21
CA GLY A 110 5.58 -1.75 4.09
C GLY A 110 5.59 -0.26 3.79
N LEU A 111 4.90 0.11 2.71
CA LEU A 111 4.84 1.46 2.20
C LEU A 111 3.39 1.93 2.12
N PHE A 112 3.18 3.23 2.29
CA PHE A 112 1.88 3.87 2.14
C PHE A 112 1.71 4.37 0.71
N TRP A 113 0.71 3.84 0.01
CA TRP A 113 0.41 4.16 -1.36
C TRP A 113 -0.81 5.07 -1.46
N ILE A 114 -0.69 6.16 -2.21
CA ILE A 114 -1.77 7.11 -2.45
C ILE A 114 -2.83 6.46 -3.35
N LYS A 115 -4.06 6.38 -2.86
CA LYS A 115 -5.24 6.01 -3.64
C LYS A 115 -5.98 7.23 -4.16
N ARG A 116 -6.07 8.26 -3.32
CA ARG A 116 -6.75 9.52 -3.62
C ARG A 116 -6.12 10.65 -2.83
N ILE A 117 -6.04 11.81 -3.47
CA ILE A 117 -5.62 13.06 -2.86
C ILE A 117 -6.64 14.14 -3.23
N GLU A 118 -7.10 14.88 -2.24
CA GLU A 118 -8.04 15.99 -2.40
C GLU A 118 -7.49 17.20 -1.65
N VAL A 119 -7.16 18.27 -2.39
CA VAL A 119 -6.66 19.51 -1.80
C VAL A 119 -7.82 20.21 -1.11
N ILE A 120 -7.61 20.59 0.14
CA ILE A 120 -8.60 21.27 0.97
C ILE A 120 -8.20 22.72 1.29
N GLU A 121 -6.93 23.10 1.04
CA GLU A 121 -6.41 24.48 1.18
C GLU A 121 -5.09 24.69 0.41
#